data_AF-A0A258A757-F1
#
_entry.id   AF-A0A258A757-F1
#
_cell.length_a   1.000
_cell.length_b   1.000
_cell.length_c   1.000
_cell.angle_alpha   90.00
_cell.angle_beta   90.00
_cell.angle_gamma   90.00
#
_symmetry.space_group_name_H-M   'P 1'
#
loop_
_entity.id
_entity.type
_entity.pdbx_description
1 polymer ?
#
loop_
_entity_poly.entity_id
_entity_poly.type
_entity_poly.pdbx_seq_one_letter_code
_entity_poly.pdbx_strand_id
1 'polypeptide(L)'
;MLTRRSLLAGFGGSLTLPAVTLPAFAQPDWRQSIKEIRFGVSSAENEAAALARTQPVIDYLSKTLGVPVKLYRVSDYAGLVEAMRADQLEFSRFGPAVYSLGRRVLGDKLQPLFRDVDNNGQEGYFSVIVVRADSPYRTVADLKG
;
A
#
# COMPACT_ATOMS: atom_id res chain seq x y z
N MET A 1 -36.17 -9.11 -14.31
CA MET A 1 -35.74 -8.08 -13.34
C MET A 1 -36.73 -8.10 -12.19
N LEU A 2 -36.35 -8.62 -11.02
CA LEU A 2 -37.21 -8.72 -9.85
C LEU A 2 -36.66 -7.79 -8.75
N THR A 3 -37.39 -6.70 -8.54
CA THR A 3 -37.03 -5.58 -7.67
C THR A 3 -37.34 -5.86 -6.20
N ARG A 4 -36.44 -5.37 -5.32
CA ARG A 4 -36.32 -5.54 -3.86
C ARG A 4 -37.53 -5.14 -2.97
N ARG A 5 -38.75 -4.97 -3.50
CA ARG A 5 -39.84 -4.28 -2.78
C ARG A 5 -40.98 -5.14 -2.25
N SER A 6 -40.94 -6.46 -2.37
CA SER A 6 -42.09 -7.32 -2.00
C SER A 6 -41.90 -8.18 -0.75
N LEU A 7 -40.91 -7.90 0.12
CA LEU A 7 -40.52 -8.82 1.21
C LEU A 7 -40.85 -8.33 2.63
N LEU A 8 -41.71 -7.31 2.80
CA LEU A 8 -42.10 -6.81 4.12
C LEU A 8 -43.61 -6.62 4.22
N ALA A 9 -44.37 -7.72 4.20
CA ALA A 9 -45.75 -7.71 4.66
C ALA A 9 -46.12 -9.11 5.16
N GLY A 10 -45.95 -9.34 6.46
CA GLY A 10 -46.59 -10.46 7.13
C GLY A 10 -45.72 -11.11 8.19
N PHE A 11 -45.70 -10.56 9.41
CA PHE A 11 -45.51 -11.33 10.65
C PHE A 11 -46.18 -10.59 11.82
N GLY A 12 -47.52 -10.49 11.74
CA GLY A 12 -48.38 -10.30 12.90
C GLY A 12 -48.69 -11.67 13.47
N GLY A 13 -47.76 -12.21 14.26
CA GLY A 13 -47.90 -13.53 14.87
C GLY A 13 -46.75 -13.71 15.86
N SER A 14 -47.08 -13.58 17.14
CA SER A 14 -46.19 -13.85 18.27
C SER A 14 -45.83 -15.34 18.29
N LEU A 15 -44.82 -15.71 17.51
CA LEU A 15 -44.08 -16.95 17.60
C LEU A 15 -42.78 -16.63 18.33
N THR A 16 -42.68 -17.07 19.58
CA THR A 16 -41.42 -17.11 20.31
C THR A 16 -40.51 -18.13 19.61
N LEU A 17 -39.79 -17.67 18.59
CA LEU A 17 -38.71 -18.43 17.98
C LEU A 17 -37.64 -18.66 19.06
N PRO A 18 -37.27 -19.91 19.37
CA PRO A 18 -36.10 -20.13 20.20
C PRO A 18 -34.91 -19.47 19.49
N ALA A 19 -34.22 -18.58 20.20
CA ALA A 19 -33.00 -17.96 19.71
C ALA A 19 -31.99 -19.08 19.44
N VAL A 20 -31.92 -19.53 18.18
CA VAL A 20 -30.87 -20.42 17.70
C VAL A 20 -29.59 -19.60 17.75
N THR A 21 -28.85 -19.73 18.85
CA THR A 21 -27.48 -19.26 18.97
C THR A 21 -26.64 -20.06 17.98
N LEU A 22 -26.49 -19.54 16.76
CA LEU A 22 -25.49 -20.06 15.83
C LEU A 22 -24.14 -19.96 16.55
N PRO A 23 -23.38 -21.07 16.69
CA PRO A 23 -22.04 -20.98 17.24
C PRO A 23 -21.28 -19.99 16.37
N ALA A 24 -20.76 -18.93 17.00
CA ALA A 24 -19.83 -18.02 16.35
C ALA A 24 -18.62 -18.87 15.95
N PHE A 25 -18.54 -19.28 14.69
CA PHE A 25 -17.34 -19.89 14.15
C PHE A 25 -16.24 -18.85 14.26
N ALA A 26 -15.36 -19.02 15.25
CA ALA A 26 -14.13 -18.25 15.35
C ALA A 26 -13.37 -18.46 14.04
N GLN A 27 -13.20 -17.40 13.25
CA GLN A 27 -12.36 -17.48 12.07
C GLN A 27 -10.95 -17.91 12.50
N PRO A 28 -10.31 -18.87 11.80
CA PRO A 28 -8.94 -19.24 12.08
C PRO A 28 -8.06 -17.99 12.09
N ASP A 29 -7.23 -17.84 13.12
CA ASP A 29 -6.30 -16.72 13.20
C ASP A 29 -5.41 -16.74 11.96
N TRP A 30 -5.51 -15.71 11.12
CA TRP A 30 -4.80 -15.62 9.84
C TRP A 30 -3.27 -15.72 10.02
N ARG A 31 -2.76 -15.35 11.20
CA ARG A 31 -1.35 -15.50 11.60
C ARG A 31 -0.88 -16.95 11.64
N GLN A 32 -1.80 -17.91 11.64
CA GLN A 32 -1.47 -19.31 11.48
C GLN A 32 -1.00 -19.63 10.05
N SER A 33 -1.55 -18.93 9.06
CA SER A 33 -1.22 -19.09 7.64
C SER A 33 -0.11 -18.15 7.16
N ILE A 34 -0.08 -16.91 7.66
CA ILE A 34 0.91 -15.90 7.29
C ILE A 34 1.83 -15.67 8.48
N LYS A 35 3.04 -16.24 8.41
CA LYS A 35 4.03 -16.18 9.49
C LYS A 35 4.94 -14.97 9.43
N GLU A 36 5.01 -14.33 8.28
CA GLU A 36 5.85 -13.17 8.02
C GLU A 36 5.23 -12.35 6.88
N ILE A 37 5.44 -11.05 6.94
CA ILE A 37 5.06 -10.11 5.90
C ILE A 37 6.32 -9.45 5.36
N ARG A 38 6.44 -9.37 4.04
CA ARG A 38 7.57 -8.78 3.33
C ARG A 38 7.17 -7.43 2.76
N PHE A 39 7.91 -6.41 3.17
CA PHE A 39 7.69 -5.03 2.77
C PHE A 39 8.82 -4.57 1.85
N GLY A 40 8.52 -4.38 0.58
CA GLY A 40 9.44 -3.94 -0.45
C GLY A 40 9.91 -2.49 -0.26
N VAL A 41 11.22 -2.28 -0.33
CA VAL A 41 11.83 -0.95 -0.38
C VAL A 41 12.88 -0.90 -1.50
N SER A 42 12.81 0.13 -2.35
CA SER A 42 13.85 0.38 -3.35
C SER A 42 14.98 1.21 -2.74
N SER A 43 16.22 0.85 -3.03
CA SER A 43 17.43 1.59 -2.65
C SER A 43 17.97 2.51 -3.76
N ALA A 44 17.19 2.77 -4.82
CA ALA A 44 17.63 3.50 -6.02
C ALA A 44 18.19 4.91 -5.78
N GLU A 45 17.77 5.58 -4.70
CA GLU A 45 18.22 6.95 -4.37
C GLU A 45 19.36 6.95 -3.33
N ASN A 46 19.11 6.31 -2.17
CA ASN A 46 20.05 6.20 -1.06
C ASN A 46 19.57 5.08 -0.11
N GLU A 47 20.38 4.04 0.05
CA GLU A 47 20.01 2.88 0.85
C GLU A 47 19.84 3.21 2.35
N ALA A 48 20.82 3.87 2.96
CA ALA A 48 20.80 4.17 4.39
C ALA A 48 19.58 5.04 4.75
N ALA A 49 19.29 6.05 3.93
CA ALA A 49 18.14 6.92 4.11
C ALA A 49 16.81 6.18 3.89
N ALA A 50 16.75 5.29 2.90
CA ALA A 50 15.55 4.48 2.64
C ALA A 50 15.22 3.55 3.83
N LEU A 51 16.23 2.91 4.40
CA LEU A 51 16.07 2.05 5.58
C LEU A 51 15.63 2.85 6.80
N ALA A 52 16.34 3.93 7.13
CA ALA A 52 16.04 4.77 8.29
C ALA A 52 14.61 5.33 8.23
N ARG A 53 14.14 5.74 7.04
CA ARG A 53 12.79 6.27 6.83
C ARG A 53 11.71 5.19 6.94
N THR A 54 12.01 3.95 6.54
CA THR A 54 10.99 2.89 6.47
C THR A 54 10.89 2.10 7.78
N GLN A 55 11.98 1.98 8.55
CA GLN A 55 12.02 1.17 9.77
C GLN A 55 10.88 1.47 10.78
N PRO A 56 10.52 2.75 11.07
CA PRO A 56 9.42 3.04 12.00
C PRO A 56 8.08 2.44 11.57
N VAL A 57 7.80 2.39 10.26
CA VAL A 57 6.58 1.78 9.72
C VAL A 57 6.63 0.26 9.90
N ILE A 58 7.79 -0.35 9.68
CA ILE A 58 7.98 -1.80 9.84
C ILE A 58 7.78 -2.23 11.30
N ASP A 59 8.33 -1.47 12.24
CA ASP A 59 8.18 -1.73 13.67
C ASP A 59 6.72 -1.58 14.11
N TYR A 60 6.06 -0.51 13.64
CA TYR A 60 4.64 -0.27 13.89
C TYR A 60 3.75 -1.39 13.34
N LEU A 61 3.97 -1.81 12.09
CA LEU A 61 3.20 -2.88 11.47
C LEU A 61 3.47 -4.23 12.15
N SER A 62 4.71 -4.55 12.49
CA SER A 62 5.05 -5.79 13.21
C SER A 62 4.32 -5.86 14.55
N LYS A 63 4.33 -4.77 15.32
CA LYS A 63 3.62 -4.68 16.60
C LYS A 63 2.10 -4.78 16.43
N THR A 64 1.55 -4.10 15.43
CA THR A 64 0.09 -4.01 15.22
C THR A 64 -0.49 -5.31 14.66
N LEU A 65 0.22 -5.94 13.72
CA LEU A 65 -0.22 -7.15 13.05
C LEU A 65 0.10 -8.39 13.88
N GLY A 66 1.08 -8.35 14.78
CA GLY A 66 1.44 -9.48 15.65
C GLY A 66 2.21 -10.59 14.91
N VAL A 67 2.78 -10.28 13.74
CA VAL A 67 3.71 -11.13 12.98
C VAL A 67 4.90 -10.29 12.54
N PRO A 68 6.09 -10.88 12.35
CA PRO A 68 7.24 -10.16 11.81
C PRO A 68 6.92 -9.51 10.46
N VAL A 69 7.24 -8.22 10.33
CA VAL A 69 7.32 -7.53 9.04
C VAL A 69 8.80 -7.32 8.73
N LYS A 70 9.25 -7.75 7.55
CA LYS A 70 10.65 -7.64 7.13
C LYS A 70 10.80 -6.80 5.88
N LEU A 71 11.87 -6.00 5.85
CA LEU A 71 12.24 -5.25 4.66
C LEU A 71 12.79 -6.18 3.58
N TYR A 72 12.15 -6.16 2.42
CA TYR A 72 12.63 -6.79 1.19
C TYR A 72 13.28 -5.73 0.32
N ARG A 73 14.61 -5.79 0.19
CA ARG A 73 15.38 -4.77 -0.53
C ARG A 73 15.43 -5.12 -2.01
N VAL A 74 15.24 -4.10 -2.84
CA VAL A 74 15.41 -4.22 -4.29
C VAL A 74 16.27 -3.07 -4.79
N SER A 75 17.20 -3.37 -5.70
CA SER A 75 18.22 -2.43 -6.21
C SER A 75 17.65 -1.27 -7.01
N ASP A 76 16.49 -1.46 -7.64
CA ASP A 76 15.90 -0.48 -8.55
C ASP A 76 14.36 -0.55 -8.54
N TYR A 77 13.74 0.41 -9.23
CA TYR A 77 12.28 0.54 -9.25
C TYR A 77 11.57 -0.53 -10.10
N ALA A 78 12.18 -1.00 -11.19
CA ALA A 78 11.56 -2.01 -12.06
C ALA A 78 11.58 -3.38 -11.37
N GLY A 79 12.70 -3.73 -10.74
CA GLY A 79 12.84 -4.93 -9.93
C GLY A 79 11.83 -4.98 -8.79
N LEU A 80 11.45 -3.84 -8.21
CA LEU A 80 10.45 -3.79 -7.14
C LEU A 80 9.05 -4.19 -7.66
N VAL A 81 8.69 -3.76 -8.86
CA VAL A 81 7.45 -4.17 -9.54
C VAL A 81 7.50 -5.66 -9.88
N GLU A 82 8.63 -6.14 -10.39
CA GLU A 82 8.82 -7.56 -10.71
C GLU A 82 8.79 -8.46 -9.47
N ALA A 83 9.37 -8.03 -8.35
CA ALA A 83 9.32 -8.76 -7.09
C ALA A 83 7.87 -8.88 -6.57
N MET A 84 7.06 -7.83 -6.73
CA MET A 84 5.64 -7.90 -6.41
C MET A 84 4.87 -8.82 -7.38
N ARG A 85 5.19 -8.78 -8.68
CA ARG A 85 4.58 -9.68 -9.69
C ARG A 85 4.90 -11.16 -9.43
N ALA A 86 6.09 -11.44 -8.89
CA ALA A 86 6.57 -12.78 -8.55
C ALA A 86 6.18 -13.23 -7.14
N ASP A 87 5.25 -12.54 -6.47
CA ASP A 87 4.80 -12.83 -5.10
C ASP A 87 5.96 -12.94 -4.09
N GLN A 88 7.04 -12.17 -4.30
CA GLN A 88 8.18 -12.10 -3.39
C GLN A 88 8.00 -11.09 -2.25
N LEU A 89 6.98 -10.24 -2.34
CA LEU A 89 6.60 -9.29 -1.30
C LEU A 89 5.11 -8.95 -1.38
N GLU A 90 4.49 -8.66 -0.25
CA GLU A 90 3.05 -8.35 -0.17
C GLU A 90 2.77 -6.85 -0.21
N PHE A 91 3.67 -6.03 0.35
CA PHE A 91 3.48 -4.59 0.47
C PHE A 91 4.71 -3.84 -0.02
N SER A 92 4.52 -2.64 -0.55
CA SER A 92 5.63 -1.74 -0.83
C SER A 92 5.15 -0.29 -0.90
N ARG A 93 6.06 0.65 -0.58
CA ARG A 93 5.85 2.07 -0.82
C ARG A 93 6.34 2.43 -2.22
N PHE A 94 5.43 2.83 -3.11
CA PHE A 94 5.76 3.26 -4.46
C PHE A 94 5.73 4.78 -4.60
N GLY A 95 6.72 5.33 -5.31
CA GLY A 95 6.57 6.65 -5.92
C GLY A 95 5.55 6.60 -7.08
N PRO A 96 4.97 7.74 -7.49
CA PRO A 96 3.89 7.78 -8.50
C PRO A 96 4.24 7.09 -9.83
N ALA A 97 5.46 7.28 -10.34
CA ALA A 97 5.92 6.65 -11.57
C ALA A 97 6.00 5.12 -11.45
N VAL A 98 6.54 4.62 -10.32
CA VAL A 98 6.65 3.18 -10.03
C VAL A 98 5.27 2.56 -9.86
N TYR A 99 4.34 3.25 -9.19
CA TYR A 99 2.96 2.81 -9.08
C TYR A 99 2.26 2.74 -10.44
N SER A 100 2.46 3.74 -11.31
CA SER A 100 1.92 3.71 -12.67
C SER A 100 2.48 2.54 -13.49
N LEU A 101 3.78 2.24 -13.36
CA LEU A 101 4.39 1.07 -13.99
C LEU A 101 3.79 -0.23 -13.42
N GLY A 102 3.72 -0.35 -12.09
CA GLY A 102 3.13 -1.49 -11.41
C GLY A 102 1.68 -1.76 -11.82
N ARG A 103 0.85 -0.71 -11.96
CA ARG A 103 -0.53 -0.84 -12.45
C ARG A 103 -0.61 -1.32 -13.89
N ARG A 104 0.35 -0.93 -14.75
CA ARG A 104 0.43 -1.47 -16.13
C ARG A 104 0.80 -2.95 -16.14
N VAL A 105 1.67 -3.39 -15.24
CA VAL A 105 2.19 -4.77 -15.20
C VAL A 105 1.26 -5.74 -14.46
N LEU A 106 0.74 -5.36 -13.28
CA LEU A 106 -0.07 -6.20 -12.40
C LEU A 106 -1.58 -5.96 -12.54
N GLY A 107 -2.00 -4.87 -13.17
CA GLY A 107 -3.41 -4.49 -13.27
C GLY A 107 -4.06 -4.32 -11.90
N ASP A 108 -5.24 -4.91 -11.72
CA ASP A 108 -6.01 -4.85 -10.47
C ASP A 108 -5.45 -5.76 -9.37
N LYS A 109 -4.38 -6.53 -9.61
CA LYS A 109 -3.70 -7.23 -8.52
C LYS A 109 -2.92 -6.27 -7.61
N LEU A 110 -2.51 -5.10 -8.14
CA LEU A 110 -1.87 -4.05 -7.36
C LEU A 110 -2.91 -3.08 -6.78
N GLN A 111 -3.16 -3.19 -5.49
CA GLN A 111 -4.15 -2.38 -4.78
C GLN A 111 -3.49 -1.21 -4.03
N PRO A 112 -3.92 0.04 -4.25
CA PRO A 112 -3.48 1.16 -3.42
C PRO A 112 -4.16 1.08 -2.05
N LEU A 113 -3.39 1.17 -0.97
CA LEU A 113 -3.91 1.12 0.41
C LEU A 113 -3.89 2.48 1.09
N PHE A 114 -2.80 3.22 0.90
CA PHE A 114 -2.59 4.53 1.48
C PHE A 114 -1.69 5.35 0.56
N ARG A 115 -1.70 6.66 0.79
CA ARG A 115 -0.79 7.61 0.17
C ARG A 115 -0.11 8.42 1.26
N ASP A 116 1.11 8.85 0.99
CA ASP A 116 1.80 9.77 1.89
C ASP A 116 1.19 11.17 1.77
N VAL A 117 1.12 11.84 2.92
CA VAL A 117 0.85 13.26 3.05
C VAL A 117 1.98 13.88 3.86
N ASP A 118 2.36 15.11 3.57
CA ASP A 118 3.33 15.80 4.40
C ASP A 118 2.71 16.21 5.75
N ASN A 119 3.54 16.75 6.65
CA ASN A 119 3.07 17.19 7.98
C ASN A 119 2.07 18.35 7.94
N ASN A 120 1.89 18.99 6.78
CA ASN A 120 0.97 20.09 6.55
C ASN A 120 -0.28 19.64 5.75
N GLY A 121 -0.41 18.33 5.44
CA GLY A 121 -1.50 17.77 4.65
C GLY A 121 -1.37 17.94 3.13
N GLN A 122 -0.22 18.40 2.62
CA GLN A 122 0.03 18.43 1.18
C GLN A 122 0.12 17.00 0.66
N GLU A 123 -0.64 16.76 -0.41
CA GLU A 123 -0.62 15.48 -1.07
C GLU A 123 0.20 15.56 -2.38
N GLY A 124 1.34 14.87 -2.41
CA GLY A 124 2.23 14.85 -3.56
C GLY A 124 3.46 15.76 -3.39
N TYR A 125 4.12 16.06 -4.51
CA TYR A 125 5.36 16.83 -4.54
C TYR A 125 5.54 17.51 -5.90
N PHE A 126 6.45 18.49 -5.96
CA PHE A 126 6.83 19.16 -7.20
C PHE A 126 8.18 18.63 -7.71
N SER A 127 8.30 18.47 -9.02
CA SER A 127 9.59 18.32 -9.67
C SER A 127 10.27 19.68 -9.79
N VAL A 128 11.54 19.74 -9.43
CA VAL A 128 12.35 20.97 -9.50
C VAL A 128 13.57 20.74 -10.37
N ILE A 129 13.99 21.78 -11.08
CA ILE A 129 15.28 21.83 -11.77
C ILE A 129 16.18 22.75 -10.96
N VAL A 130 17.37 22.27 -10.61
CA VAL A 130 18.32 23.00 -9.77
C VAL A 130 19.59 23.27 -10.58
N VAL A 131 20.09 24.50 -10.49
CA VAL A 131 21.38 24.91 -11.03
C VAL A 131 22.30 25.33 -9.89
N ARG A 132 23.61 25.42 -10.16
CA ARG A 132 24.56 26.00 -9.18
C ARG A 132 24.16 27.44 -8.87
N ALA A 133 24.43 27.88 -7.64
CA ALA A 133 24.04 29.22 -7.18
C ALA A 133 24.65 30.36 -8.02
N ASP A 134 25.85 30.16 -8.57
CA ASP A 134 26.58 31.06 -9.45
C ASP A 134 26.35 30.76 -10.95
N SER A 135 25.37 29.93 -11.30
CA SER A 135 25.01 29.66 -12.69
C SER A 135 24.39 30.91 -13.34
N PRO A 136 24.72 31.19 -14.63
CA PRO A 136 24.04 32.23 -15.39
C PRO A 136 22.62 31.81 -15.81
N TYR A 137 22.27 30.52 -15.72
CA TYR A 137 20.98 30.00 -16.17
C TYR A 137 19.86 30.32 -15.16
N ARG A 138 18.78 30.91 -15.65
CA ARG A 138 17.64 31.37 -14.84
C ARG A 138 16.30 30.83 -15.33
N THR A 139 16.25 30.35 -16.57
CA THR A 139 15.06 29.81 -17.20
C THR A 139 15.33 28.41 -17.76
N VAL A 140 14.27 27.63 -17.99
CA VAL A 140 14.39 26.33 -18.66
C VAL A 140 14.97 26.47 -20.06
N ALA A 141 14.70 27.59 -20.75
CA ALA A 141 15.24 27.86 -22.08
C ALA A 141 16.77 28.00 -22.07
N ASP A 142 17.34 28.52 -20.98
CA ASP A 142 18.79 28.71 -20.82
C ASP A 142 19.54 27.36 -20.71
N LEU A 143 18.83 26.26 -20.43
CA LEU A 143 19.39 24.91 -20.31
C LEU A 143 19.52 24.19 -21.65
N LYS A 144 19.11 24.85 -22.76
CA LYS A 144 19.29 24.32 -24.09
C LYS A 144 20.79 24.34 -24.45
N GLY A 145 21.34 23.15 -24.69
CA GLY A 145 22.75 22.94 -25.06
C GLY A 145 23.15 23.66 -26.35
#